data_AF-A0A523C1G6-F1
#
_entry.id   AF-A0A523C1G6-F1
#
_cell.length_a   1.000
_cell.length_b   1.000
_cell.length_c   1.000
_cell.angle_alpha   90.00
_cell.angle_beta   90.00
_cell.angle_gamma   90.00
#
_symmetry.space_group_name_H-M   'P 1'
#
loop_
_entity.id
_entity.type
_entity.pdbx_description
1 polymer ?
#
loop_
_entity_poly.entity_id
_entity_poly.type
_entity_poly.pdbx_seq_one_letter_code
_entity_poly.pdbx_strand_id
1 'polypeptide(L)'
;MEILADQVIHRIGLAAELYHRLIIIVAPAGAGKTTALQDIHERTGAPLINVNLELSRRLLELTGRQRALQLPRLLSEIVNAAGGDLVLLDNIELLFDVSLKQDPLRLLQGLSRNKTLVVAWNGSANSGHLTYAMPEHPEYRRYVISDLLIVSPEKSEVMSGK
;
A
#
# COMPACT_ATOMS: atom_id res chain seq x y z
N MET A 1 14.45 0.63 -12.77
CA MET A 1 13.07 0.88 -12.31
C MET A 1 12.07 -0.01 -13.05
N GLU A 2 12.26 -0.25 -14.36
CA GLU A 2 11.54 -1.24 -15.19
C GLU A 2 11.33 -2.60 -14.48
N ILE A 3 12.38 -3.09 -13.80
CA ILE A 3 12.36 -4.35 -13.03
C ILE A 3 11.25 -4.41 -11.98
N LEU A 4 10.96 -3.31 -11.26
CA LEU A 4 9.99 -3.36 -10.16
C LEU A 4 8.56 -3.45 -10.68
N ALA A 5 8.25 -2.67 -11.72
CA ALA A 5 6.95 -2.71 -12.38
C ALA A 5 6.71 -4.06 -13.06
N ASP A 6 7.71 -4.60 -13.76
CA ASP A 6 7.63 -5.94 -14.37
C ASP A 6 7.36 -7.04 -13.34
N GLN A 7 8.08 -7.00 -12.21
CA GLN A 7 7.89 -7.92 -11.11
C GLN A 7 6.46 -7.88 -10.55
N VAL A 8 5.89 -6.68 -10.43
CA VAL A 8 4.51 -6.52 -9.96
C VAL A 8 3.53 -7.03 -11.02
N ILE A 9 3.68 -6.60 -12.27
CA ILE A 9 2.78 -6.97 -13.38
C ILE A 9 2.68 -8.49 -13.52
N HIS A 10 3.80 -9.20 -13.47
CA HIS A 10 3.82 -10.66 -13.54
C HIS A 10 3.06 -11.34 -12.38
N ARG A 11 2.93 -10.67 -11.24
CA ARG A 11 2.23 -11.19 -10.04
C ARG A 11 0.76 -10.79 -9.98
N ILE A 12 0.28 -9.85 -10.80
CA ILE A 12 -1.13 -9.39 -10.77
C ILE A 12 -2.10 -10.54 -11.01
N GLY A 13 -1.81 -11.40 -12.00
CA GLY A 13 -2.64 -12.58 -12.29
C GLY A 13 -2.73 -13.54 -11.11
N LEU A 14 -1.58 -13.86 -10.51
CA LEU A 14 -1.51 -14.70 -9.31
C LEU A 14 -2.27 -14.09 -8.13
N ALA A 15 -2.13 -12.77 -7.91
CA ALA A 15 -2.82 -12.07 -6.84
C ALA A 15 -4.35 -12.16 -6.97
N ALA A 16 -4.88 -12.14 -8.19
CA ALA A 16 -6.32 -12.21 -8.44
C ALA A 16 -6.96 -13.53 -7.96
N GLU A 17 -6.18 -14.60 -7.86
CA GLU A 17 -6.62 -15.93 -7.39
C GLU A 17 -6.56 -16.08 -5.86
N LEU A 18 -5.91 -15.15 -5.16
CA LEU A 18 -5.76 -15.21 -3.71
C LEU A 18 -7.01 -14.71 -2.98
N TYR A 19 -7.18 -15.17 -1.73
CA TYR A 19 -8.25 -14.69 -0.84
C TYR A 19 -8.12 -13.18 -0.56
N HIS A 20 -6.89 -12.71 -0.35
CA HIS A 20 -6.54 -11.30 -0.32
C HIS A 20 -5.76 -10.97 -1.59
N ARG A 21 -6.39 -10.27 -2.52
CA ARG A 21 -5.78 -9.89 -3.80
C ARG A 21 -4.89 -8.67 -3.64
N LEU A 22 -3.91 -8.76 -2.74
CA LEU A 22 -3.09 -7.65 -2.27
C LEU A 22 -1.62 -7.89 -2.59
N ILE A 23 -1.05 -6.99 -3.40
CA ILE A 23 0.39 -6.88 -3.64
C ILE A 23 0.90 -5.64 -2.91
N ILE A 24 1.96 -5.80 -2.12
CA ILE A 24 2.59 -4.70 -1.38
C ILE A 24 3.99 -4.47 -1.94
N ILE A 25 4.21 -3.27 -2.50
CA ILE A 25 5.53 -2.80 -2.91
C ILE A 25 6.18 -2.16 -1.67
N VAL A 26 7.14 -2.84 -1.06
CA VAL A 26 7.75 -2.42 0.21
C VAL A 26 9.15 -1.88 -0.03
N ALA A 27 9.36 -0.62 0.33
CA ALA A 27 10.68 0.01 0.32
C ALA A 27 10.67 1.29 1.17
N PRO A 28 11.84 1.82 1.57
CA PRO A 28 11.93 3.16 2.17
C PRO A 28 11.34 4.26 1.26
N ALA A 29 11.03 5.42 1.85
CA ALA A 29 10.66 6.59 1.08
C ALA A 29 11.78 6.96 0.07
N GLY A 30 11.40 7.43 -1.12
CA GLY A 30 12.36 7.77 -2.18
C GLY A 30 12.95 6.58 -2.96
N ALA A 31 12.61 5.34 -2.63
CA ALA A 31 13.13 4.14 -3.33
C ALA A 31 12.43 3.81 -4.68
N GLY A 32 11.75 4.78 -5.31
CA GLY A 32 11.15 4.61 -6.64
C GLY A 32 9.80 3.86 -6.70
N LYS A 33 9.10 3.67 -5.57
CA LYS A 33 7.77 3.01 -5.54
C LYS A 33 6.73 3.74 -6.38
N THR A 34 6.63 5.06 -6.22
CA THR A 34 5.72 5.90 -7.00
C THR A 34 5.99 5.79 -8.50
N THR A 35 7.26 5.82 -8.91
CA THR A 35 7.63 5.64 -10.32
C THR A 35 7.24 4.25 -10.85
N ALA A 36 7.39 3.19 -10.05
CA ALA A 36 6.93 1.86 -10.44
C ALA A 36 5.39 1.80 -10.56
N LEU A 37 4.64 2.43 -9.65
CA LEU A 37 3.18 2.53 -9.76
C LEU A 37 2.74 3.32 -10.99
N GLN A 38 3.45 4.39 -11.35
CA GLN A 38 3.21 5.16 -12.57
C GLN A 38 3.43 4.30 -13.83
N ASP A 39 4.51 3.54 -13.90
CA ASP A 39 4.76 2.62 -15.03
C ASP A 39 3.67 1.53 -15.13
N ILE A 40 3.26 0.94 -14.00
CA ILE A 40 2.16 -0.03 -13.98
C ILE A 40 0.85 0.63 -14.46
N HIS A 41 0.56 1.86 -14.03
CA HIS A 41 -0.60 2.62 -14.48
C HIS A 41 -0.58 2.80 -16.01
N GLU A 42 0.52 3.28 -16.57
CA GLU A 42 0.68 3.51 -18.01
C GLU A 42 0.51 2.23 -18.83
N ARG A 43 1.03 1.09 -18.33
CA ARG A 43 1.03 -0.20 -19.05
C ARG A 43 -0.27 -0.99 -18.92
N THR A 44 -1.00 -0.81 -17.82
CA THR A 44 -2.22 -1.60 -17.53
C THR A 44 -3.51 -0.79 -17.65
N GLY A 45 -3.42 0.54 -17.66
CA GLY A 45 -4.58 1.44 -17.57
C GLY A 45 -5.27 1.43 -16.19
N ALA A 46 -4.73 0.73 -15.20
CA ALA A 46 -5.32 0.64 -13.87
C ALA A 46 -5.31 2.00 -13.15
N PRO A 47 -6.40 2.43 -12.49
CA PRO A 47 -6.42 3.71 -11.79
C PRO A 47 -5.34 3.80 -10.71
N LEU A 48 -4.60 4.91 -10.71
CA LEU A 48 -3.61 5.26 -9.68
C LEU A 48 -4.18 6.32 -8.74
N ILE A 49 -4.32 5.96 -7.47
CA ILE A 49 -4.95 6.80 -6.44
C ILE A 49 -3.89 7.27 -5.45
N ASN A 50 -3.80 8.60 -5.28
CA ASN A 50 -3.12 9.19 -4.15
C ASN A 50 -4.07 9.18 -2.93
N VAL A 51 -3.88 8.24 -2.03
CA VAL A 51 -4.82 7.96 -0.93
C VAL A 51 -4.87 9.12 0.07
N ASN A 52 -3.72 9.70 0.42
CA ASN A 52 -3.66 10.87 1.30
C ASN A 52 -4.44 12.06 0.71
N LEU A 53 -4.31 12.33 -0.59
CA LEU A 53 -4.99 13.43 -1.24
C LEU A 53 -6.51 13.24 -1.23
N GLU A 54 -6.99 12.05 -1.61
CA GLU A 54 -8.42 11.77 -1.66
C GLU A 54 -9.06 11.71 -0.27
N LEU A 55 -8.40 11.09 0.71
CA LEU A 55 -8.89 11.06 2.08
C LEU A 55 -8.84 12.42 2.75
N SER A 56 -7.74 13.17 2.61
CA SER A 56 -7.63 14.50 3.25
C SER A 56 -8.78 15.40 2.85
N ARG A 57 -9.11 15.48 1.55
CA ARG A 57 -10.26 16.23 1.01
C ARG A 57 -11.58 15.85 1.68
N ARG A 58 -11.87 14.55 1.84
CA ARG A 58 -13.14 14.06 2.42
C ARG A 58 -13.19 14.16 3.94
N LEU A 59 -12.04 14.24 4.61
CA LEU A 59 -11.94 14.29 6.07
C LEU A 59 -11.86 15.73 6.62
N LEU A 60 -11.68 16.75 5.76
CA LEU A 60 -11.49 18.15 6.16
C LEU A 60 -12.54 18.63 7.18
N GLU A 61 -13.82 18.47 6.85
CA GLU A 61 -14.95 18.94 7.65
C GLU A 61 -15.33 18.01 8.83
N LEU A 62 -14.60 16.90 9.01
CA LEU A 62 -14.91 15.92 10.04
C LEU A 62 -14.11 16.18 11.32
N THR A 63 -14.78 16.07 12.46
CA THR A 63 -14.12 16.00 13.78
C THR A 63 -13.25 14.74 13.88
N GLY A 64 -12.24 14.74 14.77
CA GLY A 64 -11.35 13.57 14.95
C GLY A 64 -12.09 12.25 15.19
N ARG A 65 -13.19 12.27 15.96
CA ARG A 65 -14.05 11.09 16.16
C ARG A 65 -14.73 10.64 14.87
N GLN A 66 -15.25 11.58 14.08
CA GLN A 66 -15.87 11.26 12.79
C GLN A 66 -14.84 10.72 11.80
N ARG A 67 -13.62 11.27 11.77
CA ARG A 67 -12.54 10.78 10.89
C ARG A 67 -12.23 9.31 11.17
N ALA A 68 -12.01 8.95 12.43
CA ALA A 68 -11.74 7.56 12.82
C ALA A 68 -12.89 6.60 12.47
N LEU A 69 -14.14 7.04 12.60
CA LEU A 69 -15.31 6.19 12.29
C LEU A 69 -15.60 6.09 10.79
N GLN A 70 -15.37 7.16 10.03
CA GLN A 70 -15.76 7.22 8.62
C GLN A 70 -14.66 6.82 7.66
N LEU A 71 -13.37 6.88 8.05
CA LEU A 71 -12.25 6.57 7.17
C LEU A 71 -12.38 5.21 6.46
N PRO A 72 -12.74 4.09 7.14
CA PRO A 72 -12.89 2.80 6.44
C PRO A 72 -13.92 2.86 5.32
N ARG A 73 -15.06 3.52 5.55
CA ARG A 73 -16.12 3.70 4.56
C ARG A 73 -15.63 4.58 3.41
N LEU A 74 -15.01 5.73 3.72
CA LEU A 74 -14.52 6.68 2.71
C LEU A 74 -13.44 6.05 1.83
N LEU A 75 -12.51 5.30 2.41
CA LEU A 75 -11.48 4.59 1.65
C LEU A 75 -12.09 3.51 0.74
N SER A 76 -13.08 2.77 1.24
CA SER A 76 -13.83 1.80 0.43
C SER A 76 -14.54 2.46 -0.74
N GLU A 77 -15.19 3.61 -0.53
CA GLU A 77 -15.83 4.38 -1.60
C GLU A 77 -14.83 4.88 -2.64
N ILE A 78 -13.66 5.36 -2.23
CA ILE A 78 -12.58 5.78 -3.13
C ILE A 78 -12.13 4.60 -4.02
N VAL A 79 -11.85 3.45 -3.41
CA VAL A 79 -11.36 2.26 -4.13
C VAL A 79 -12.44 1.65 -5.03
N ASN A 80 -13.70 1.60 -4.58
CA ASN A 80 -14.78 1.00 -5.37
C ASN A 80 -15.29 1.91 -6.49
N ALA A 81 -15.12 3.22 -6.38
CA ALA A 81 -15.42 4.16 -7.46
C ALA A 81 -14.38 4.10 -8.60
N ALA A 82 -13.19 3.52 -8.34
CA ALA A 82 -12.19 3.31 -9.36
C ALA A 82 -12.64 2.22 -10.35
N GLY A 83 -12.51 2.51 -11.65
CA GLY A 83 -12.86 1.57 -12.71
C GLY A 83 -11.92 0.37 -12.79
N GLY A 84 -12.44 -0.77 -13.25
CA GLY A 84 -11.68 -2.01 -13.42
C GLY A 84 -11.40 -2.74 -12.10
N ASP A 85 -10.84 -3.94 -12.18
CA ASP A 85 -10.62 -4.79 -11.00
C ASP A 85 -9.27 -4.59 -10.33
N LEU A 86 -8.32 -3.97 -11.02
CA LEU A 86 -6.99 -3.62 -10.52
C LEU A 86 -6.94 -2.13 -10.14
N VAL A 87 -6.52 -1.83 -8.92
CA VAL A 87 -6.36 -0.46 -8.42
C VAL A 87 -4.99 -0.30 -7.77
N LEU A 88 -4.31 0.81 -8.08
CA LEU A 88 -3.00 1.14 -7.55
C LEU A 88 -3.14 2.22 -6.48
N LEU A 89 -2.58 2.00 -5.30
CA LEU A 89 -2.65 2.92 -4.16
C LEU A 89 -1.24 3.43 -3.83
N ASP A 90 -1.07 4.74 -3.95
CA ASP A 90 0.12 5.45 -3.50
C ASP A 90 -0.22 6.39 -2.35
N ASN A 91 0.80 6.86 -1.64
CA ASN A 91 0.71 7.80 -0.53
C ASN A 91 -0.38 7.41 0.48
N ILE A 92 -0.15 6.30 1.20
CA ILE A 92 -1.06 5.74 2.21
C ILE A 92 -0.73 6.15 3.65
N GLU A 93 0.19 7.08 3.85
CA GLU A 93 0.76 7.44 5.16
C GLU A 93 -0.32 7.90 6.15
N LEU A 94 -1.36 8.59 5.68
CA LEU A 94 -2.49 9.01 6.51
C LEU A 94 -3.16 7.84 7.23
N LEU A 95 -3.17 6.63 6.65
CA LEU A 95 -3.79 5.46 7.29
C LEU A 95 -3.09 5.10 8.61
N PHE A 96 -1.82 5.47 8.78
CA PHE A 96 -1.00 5.13 9.93
C PHE A 96 -1.11 6.16 11.07
N ASP A 97 -1.77 7.29 10.85
CA ASP A 97 -2.01 8.29 11.88
C ASP A 97 -2.75 7.65 13.07
N VAL A 98 -2.09 7.69 14.23
CA VAL A 98 -2.56 7.07 15.47
C VAL A 98 -3.91 7.62 15.94
N SER A 99 -4.23 8.87 15.60
CA SER A 99 -5.50 9.52 15.95
C SER A 99 -6.68 8.92 15.18
N LEU A 100 -6.43 8.34 14.00
CA LEU A 100 -7.45 7.69 13.18
C LEU A 100 -7.80 6.30 13.70
N LYS A 101 -6.98 5.71 14.58
CA LYS A 101 -7.22 4.42 15.25
C LYS A 101 -7.48 3.27 14.27
N GLN A 102 -6.82 3.32 13.12
CA GLN A 102 -6.95 2.29 12.10
C GLN A 102 -5.89 1.21 12.24
N ASP A 103 -6.21 0.03 11.70
CA ASP A 103 -5.24 -0.99 11.35
C ASP A 103 -5.06 -1.00 9.82
N PRO A 104 -4.02 -0.32 9.28
CA PRO A 104 -3.84 -0.13 7.85
C PRO A 104 -3.81 -1.42 7.04
N LEU A 105 -3.07 -2.44 7.50
CA LEU A 105 -2.96 -3.69 6.76
C LEU A 105 -4.32 -4.41 6.69
N ARG A 106 -5.07 -4.44 7.79
CA ARG A 106 -6.41 -5.05 7.80
C ARG A 106 -7.40 -4.30 6.91
N LEU A 107 -7.33 -2.97 6.86
CA LEU A 107 -8.15 -2.17 5.94
C LEU A 107 -7.85 -2.55 4.49
N LEU A 108 -6.57 -2.55 4.10
CA LEU A 108 -6.14 -2.90 2.75
C LEU A 108 -6.51 -4.35 2.39
N GLN A 109 -6.32 -5.29 3.31
CA GLN A 109 -6.74 -6.68 3.13
C GLN A 109 -8.26 -6.81 2.93
N GLY A 110 -9.07 -6.08 3.68
CA GLY A 110 -10.52 -6.05 3.53
C GLY A 110 -10.96 -5.57 2.15
N LEU A 111 -10.34 -4.50 1.66
CA LEU A 111 -10.59 -3.94 0.31
C LEU A 111 -10.13 -4.89 -0.80
N SER A 112 -9.02 -5.59 -0.57
CA SER A 112 -8.43 -6.52 -1.53
C SER A 112 -9.24 -7.80 -1.78
N ARG A 113 -10.35 -8.00 -1.05
CA ARG A 113 -11.28 -9.12 -1.30
C ARG A 113 -12.11 -8.90 -2.56
N ASN A 114 -12.35 -7.64 -2.92
CA ASN A 114 -13.22 -7.27 -4.05
C ASN A 114 -12.42 -6.74 -5.25
N LYS A 115 -11.26 -6.12 -5.00
CA LYS A 115 -10.37 -5.55 -6.02
C LYS A 115 -8.97 -6.10 -5.83
N THR A 116 -8.23 -6.31 -6.92
CA THR A 116 -6.79 -6.51 -6.84
C THR A 116 -6.11 -5.18 -6.54
N LEU A 117 -5.39 -5.11 -5.44
CA LEU A 117 -4.71 -3.89 -4.99
C LEU A 117 -3.21 -4.04 -5.12
N VAL A 118 -2.55 -3.03 -5.67
CA VAL A 118 -1.10 -2.84 -5.57
C VAL A 118 -0.85 -1.60 -4.73
N VAL A 119 -0.10 -1.74 -3.63
CA VAL A 119 0.05 -0.67 -2.65
C VAL A 119 1.51 -0.32 -2.43
N ALA A 120 1.87 0.97 -2.55
CA ALA A 120 3.18 1.46 -2.15
C ALA A 120 3.26 1.61 -0.62
N TRP A 121 4.16 0.84 0.00
CA TRP A 121 4.32 0.78 1.45
C TRP A 121 5.69 1.32 1.86
N ASN A 122 5.70 2.37 2.70
CA ASN A 122 6.93 2.99 3.21
C ASN A 122 7.45 2.22 4.42
N GLY A 123 8.38 1.30 4.18
CA GLY A 123 8.99 0.53 5.27
C GLY A 123 9.88 -0.58 4.76
N SER A 124 9.95 -1.67 5.53
CA SER A 124 10.76 -2.85 5.18
C SER A 124 9.97 -4.15 5.36
N ALA A 125 10.34 -5.14 4.56
CA ALA A 125 9.92 -6.52 4.74
C ALA A 125 11.17 -7.36 5.01
N ASN A 126 11.38 -7.77 6.25
CA ASN A 126 12.54 -8.57 6.66
C ASN A 126 12.19 -9.52 7.80
N SER A 127 12.93 -10.62 7.93
CA SER A 127 12.76 -11.59 9.02
C SER A 127 11.31 -12.04 9.24
N GLY A 128 10.54 -12.21 8.16
CA GLY A 128 9.13 -12.61 8.20
C GLY A 128 8.15 -11.53 8.65
N HIS A 129 8.56 -10.26 8.68
CA HIS A 129 7.74 -9.15 9.15
C HIS A 129 7.69 -8.00 8.16
N LEU A 130 6.49 -7.43 7.98
CA LEU A 130 6.25 -6.16 7.30
C LEU A 130 6.23 -5.04 8.34
N THR A 131 7.02 -4.00 8.13
CA THR A 131 7.09 -2.85 9.04
C THR A 131 6.78 -1.54 8.33
N TYR A 132 6.22 -0.59 9.06
CA TYR A 132 6.06 0.80 8.65
C TYR A 132 6.68 1.70 9.71
N ALA A 133 7.40 2.74 9.26
CA ALA A 133 8.19 3.65 10.09
C ALA A 133 9.26 2.96 10.97
N MET A 134 10.03 3.76 11.70
CA MET A 134 11.01 3.25 12.68
C MET A 134 10.32 2.94 14.01
N PRO A 135 10.83 2.00 14.83
CA PRO A 135 10.23 1.62 16.12
C PRO A 135 9.92 2.79 17.07
N GLU A 136 10.74 3.84 17.05
CA GLU A 136 10.58 5.03 17.90
C GLU A 136 9.48 5.99 17.41
N HIS A 137 8.89 5.73 16.23
CA HIS A 137 7.86 6.57 15.65
C HIS A 137 6.48 6.17 16.19
N PRO A 138 5.59 7.13 16.54
CA PRO A 138 4.25 6.81 17.05
C PRO A 138 3.41 5.99 16.07
N GLU A 139 3.64 6.17 14.77
CA GLU A 139 2.95 5.43 13.71
C GLU A 139 3.57 4.05 13.41
N TYR A 140 4.56 3.61 14.18
CA TYR A 140 5.22 2.33 13.94
C TYR A 140 4.21 1.17 13.93
N ARG A 141 4.31 0.36 12.87
CA ARG A 141 3.54 -0.88 12.73
C ARG A 141 4.46 -2.03 12.37
N ARG A 142 4.15 -3.21 12.89
CA ARG A 142 4.83 -4.47 12.58
C ARG A 142 3.80 -5.58 12.45
N TYR A 143 3.83 -6.26 11.33
CA TYR A 143 2.92 -7.35 10.98
C TYR A 143 3.71 -8.60 10.63
N VAL A 144 3.22 -9.77 11.02
CA VAL A 144 3.76 -11.04 10.52
C VAL A 144 3.34 -11.19 9.06
N ILE A 145 4.29 -11.56 8.20
CA ILE A 145 4.03 -11.85 6.80
C ILE A 145 3.41 -13.25 6.74
N SER A 146 2.09 -13.31 6.57
CA SER A 146 1.33 -14.52 6.23
C SER A 146 0.42 -14.16 5.07
N ASP A 147 0.47 -14.94 3.99
CA ASP A 147 -0.44 -14.79 2.85
C ASP A 147 -0.42 -13.39 2.19
N LEU A 148 0.73 -12.71 2.23
CA LEU A 148 0.94 -11.41 1.56
C LEU A 148 1.91 -11.56 0.38
N LEU A 149 1.54 -11.04 -0.78
CA LEU A 149 2.47 -10.90 -1.90
C LEU A 149 3.28 -9.62 -1.71
N ILE A 150 4.56 -9.77 -1.37
CA ILE A 150 5.48 -8.65 -1.18
C ILE A 150 6.46 -8.58 -2.35
N VAL A 151 6.64 -7.37 -2.87
CA VAL A 151 7.66 -7.04 -3.86
C VAL A 151 8.52 -5.92 -3.27
N SER A 152 9.83 -6.07 -3.29
CA SER A 152 10.77 -5.03 -2.85
C SER A 152 11.81 -4.80 -3.93
N PRO A 153 12.20 -3.54 -4.23
CA PRO A 153 13.37 -3.30 -5.04
C PRO A 153 14.57 -3.91 -4.31
N GLU A 154 15.29 -4.83 -4.98
CA GLU A 154 16.47 -5.46 -4.39
C GLU A 154 17.44 -4.38 -3.92
N LYS A 155 17.80 -4.44 -2.63
CA LYS A 155 19.03 -3.77 -2.20
C LYS A 155 20.17 -4.62 -2.73
N SER A 156 20.99 -4.06 -3.62
CA SER A 156 22.37 -4.51 -3.73
C SER A 156 22.99 -4.37 -2.33
N GLU A 157 23.18 -5.48 -1.63
CA GLU A 157 24.04 -5.53 -0.47
C GLU A 157 25.44 -5.16 -0.95
N VAL A 158 25.85 -3.92 -0.65
CA VAL A 158 27.26 -3.58 -0.71
C VAL A 158 27.89 -4.28 0.50
N MET A 159 28.35 -5.49 0.23
CA MET A 159 29.23 -6.23 1.12
C MET A 159 30.58 -5.50 1.10
N SER A 160 30.75 -4.54 2.01
CA SER A 160 32.06 -4.12 2.48
C SER A 160 32.08 -4.53 3.95
N GLY A 161 32.68 -5.65 4.36
CA GLY A 161 33.91 -6.23 3.85
C GLY A 161 35.06 -5.64 4.67
N LYS A 162 35.34 -6.35 5.78
CA LYS A 162 36.42 -6.20 6.77
C LYS A 162 36.25 -5.14 7.85
#